data_AF-A0A8T6GMW9-F1
#
_entry.id   AF-A0A8T6GMW9-F1
#
_cell.length_a   1.000
_cell.length_b   1.000
_cell.length_c   1.000
_cell.angle_alpha   90.00
_cell.angle_beta   90.00
_cell.angle_gamma   90.00
#
_symmetry.space_group_name_H-M   'P 1'
#
loop_
_entity.id
_entity.type
_entity.pdbx_description
1 polymer ?
#
loop_
_entity_poly.entity_id
_entity_poly.type
_entity_poly.pdbx_seq_one_letter_code
_entity_poly.pdbx_strand_id
1 'polypeptide(L)'
;MAKNRSLHAASRAKKDEFYTQLYDIENELRHYRAHFRDKVVYCNCDDPTVSNFYRFFKLNFEFLGLKKLITTCYKSQQMDMFSQHDIDTAIGIEYTGKQASKQASKQASKEHIFYLKGDGDFRSAECIELLKQADIVVTNPPFSLFREYVAQLIEYDKKFLILGNKNAITYKEIW
;
A
#
# COMPACT_ATOMS: atom_id res chain seq x y z
N MET A 1 30.06 -19.13 24.97
CA MET A 1 29.36 -17.98 24.35
C MET A 1 28.48 -18.50 23.22
N ALA A 2 27.17 -18.66 23.47
CA ALA A 2 26.22 -19.20 22.51
C ALA A 2 25.89 -18.17 21.42
N LYS A 3 26.01 -18.56 20.15
CA LYS A 3 25.82 -17.70 18.98
C LYS A 3 24.37 -17.23 18.86
N ASN A 4 24.13 -15.92 18.96
CA ASN A 4 22.88 -15.18 18.69
C ASN A 4 22.34 -15.29 17.24
N ARG A 5 22.73 -16.30 16.45
CA ARG A 5 22.30 -16.44 15.05
C ARG A 5 20.81 -16.79 14.92
N SER A 6 20.22 -17.52 15.87
CA SER A 6 18.80 -17.91 15.79
C SER A 6 17.84 -16.75 16.05
N LEU A 7 18.17 -15.83 16.96
CA LEU A 7 17.34 -14.65 17.26
C LEU A 7 17.29 -13.67 16.09
N HIS A 8 18.42 -13.42 15.42
CA HIS A 8 18.43 -12.60 14.20
C HIS A 8 17.77 -13.29 13.00
N ALA A 9 17.79 -14.61 12.92
CA ALA A 9 17.07 -15.35 11.89
C ALA A 9 15.55 -15.35 12.13
N ALA A 10 15.11 -15.53 13.38
CA ALA A 10 13.70 -15.44 13.76
C ALA A 10 13.16 -14.01 13.67
N SER A 11 13.97 -13.00 13.99
CA SER A 11 13.61 -11.59 13.82
C SER A 11 13.54 -11.20 12.34
N ARG A 12 14.45 -11.71 11.49
CA ARG A 12 14.37 -11.53 10.03
C ARG A 12 13.19 -12.28 9.43
N ALA A 13 12.95 -13.52 9.84
CA ALA A 13 11.76 -14.27 9.43
C ALA A 13 10.46 -13.56 9.85
N LYS A 14 10.39 -13.01 11.08
CA LYS A 14 9.28 -12.15 11.50
C LYS A 14 9.17 -10.89 10.63
N LYS A 15 10.27 -10.20 10.35
CA LYS A 15 10.25 -9.02 9.45
C LYS A 15 9.77 -9.39 8.05
N ASP A 16 10.25 -10.51 7.50
CA ASP A 16 9.84 -11.05 6.20
C ASP A 16 8.36 -11.49 6.22
N GLU A 17 7.83 -11.99 7.35
CA GLU A 17 6.42 -12.32 7.56
C GLU A 17 5.49 -11.09 7.52
N PHE A 18 6.02 -9.88 7.75
CA PHE A 18 5.25 -8.63 7.66
C PHE A 18 5.28 -8.01 6.26
N TYR A 19 6.22 -8.41 5.39
CA TYR A 19 6.28 -7.91 4.01
C TYR A 19 5.48 -8.81 3.06
N THR A 20 4.50 -8.23 2.40
CA THR A 20 3.74 -8.92 1.35
C THR A 20 4.65 -9.12 0.14
N GLN A 21 4.87 -10.38 -0.26
CA GLN A 21 5.68 -10.67 -1.43
C GLN A 21 4.91 -10.31 -2.70
N LEU A 22 5.61 -9.83 -3.73
CA LEU A 22 5.00 -9.53 -5.03
C LEU A 22 4.27 -10.75 -5.61
N TYR A 23 4.81 -11.95 -5.42
CA TYR A 23 4.20 -13.21 -5.84
C TYR A 23 2.83 -13.46 -5.18
N ASP A 24 2.70 -13.17 -3.88
CA ASP A 24 1.42 -13.32 -3.16
C ASP A 24 0.38 -12.33 -3.69
N ILE A 25 0.81 -11.08 -3.93
CA ILE A 25 -0.01 -10.03 -4.53
C ILE A 25 -0.50 -10.46 -5.92
N GLU A 26 0.39 -10.95 -6.78
CA GLU A 26 0.06 -11.40 -8.14
C GLU A 26 -0.93 -12.58 -8.13
N ASN A 27 -0.70 -13.55 -7.25
CA ASN A 27 -1.54 -14.74 -7.15
C ASN A 27 -2.95 -14.43 -6.66
N GLU A 28 -3.11 -13.48 -5.74
CA GLU A 28 -4.42 -13.11 -5.25
C GLU A 28 -5.12 -12.16 -6.22
N LEU A 29 -4.45 -11.07 -6.64
CA LEU A 29 -5.06 -10.03 -7.46
C LEU A 29 -5.47 -10.50 -8.86
N ARG A 30 -4.88 -11.59 -9.38
CA ARG A 30 -5.32 -12.18 -10.67
C ARG A 30 -6.80 -12.57 -10.66
N HIS A 31 -7.37 -12.88 -9.50
CA HIS A 31 -8.77 -13.31 -9.36
C HIS A 31 -9.75 -12.14 -9.42
N TYR A 32 -9.30 -10.91 -9.11
CA TYR A 32 -10.14 -9.72 -9.02
C TYR A 32 -9.91 -8.71 -10.15
N ARG A 33 -9.16 -9.08 -11.21
CA ARG A 33 -8.79 -8.19 -12.32
C ARG A 33 -9.96 -7.37 -12.87
N ALA A 34 -11.11 -8.01 -13.08
CA ALA A 34 -12.29 -7.34 -13.62
C ALA A 34 -12.85 -6.23 -12.71
N HIS A 35 -12.59 -6.29 -11.41
CA HIS A 35 -13.11 -5.35 -10.42
C HIS A 35 -12.31 -4.04 -10.39
N PHE A 36 -11.09 -4.04 -10.92
CA PHE A 36 -10.21 -2.86 -10.93
C PHE A 36 -10.46 -1.91 -12.10
N ARG A 37 -11.20 -2.34 -13.13
CA ARG A 37 -11.43 -1.52 -14.33
C ARG A 37 -12.17 -0.23 -14.00
N ASP A 38 -11.63 0.89 -14.49
CA ASP A 38 -12.12 2.25 -14.29
C ASP A 38 -12.22 2.67 -12.81
N LYS A 39 -11.50 1.99 -11.91
CA LYS A 39 -11.50 2.25 -10.47
C LYS A 39 -10.28 3.05 -10.01
N VAL A 40 -10.47 3.77 -8.91
CA VAL A 40 -9.41 4.39 -8.12
C VAL A 40 -8.98 3.41 -7.03
N VAL A 41 -7.73 2.99 -7.06
CA VAL A 41 -7.14 2.12 -6.03
C VAL A 41 -6.33 2.95 -5.06
N TYR A 42 -6.52 2.71 -3.77
CA TYR A 42 -5.71 3.28 -2.70
C TYR A 42 -4.94 2.20 -1.96
N CYS A 43 -3.63 2.39 -1.83
CA CYS A 43 -2.76 1.51 -1.05
C CYS A 43 -2.09 2.33 0.05
N ASN A 44 -2.50 2.13 1.30
CA ASN A 44 -1.70 2.57 2.44
C ASN A 44 -0.45 1.67 2.49
N CYS A 45 0.74 2.25 2.54
CA CYS A 45 2.00 1.52 2.54
C CYS A 45 2.92 2.07 3.64
N ASP A 46 3.79 1.24 4.20
CA ASP A 46 4.83 1.72 5.11
C ASP A 46 5.89 2.52 4.35
N ASP A 47 6.23 2.13 3.12
CA ASP A 47 7.09 2.88 2.21
C ASP A 47 6.71 2.60 0.75
N PRO A 48 6.23 3.60 -0.03
CA PRO A 48 5.82 3.42 -1.41
C PRO A 48 6.99 3.18 -2.36
N THR A 49 8.24 3.55 -2.00
CA THR A 49 9.43 3.35 -2.84
C THR A 49 9.84 1.87 -2.91
N VAL A 50 9.53 1.11 -1.87
CA VAL A 50 9.80 -0.34 -1.78
C VAL A 50 8.53 -1.19 -1.77
N SER A 51 7.34 -0.58 -1.72
CA SER A 51 6.07 -1.30 -1.65
C SER A 51 5.81 -2.16 -2.89
N ASN A 52 5.66 -3.47 -2.66
CA ASN A 52 5.26 -4.40 -3.71
C ASN A 52 3.84 -4.12 -4.24
N PHE A 53 2.96 -3.50 -3.44
CA PHE A 53 1.64 -3.05 -3.91
C PHE A 53 1.78 -1.93 -4.94
N TYR A 54 2.54 -0.89 -4.62
CA TYR A 54 2.79 0.21 -5.55
C TYR A 54 3.43 -0.32 -6.84
N ARG A 55 4.46 -1.16 -6.70
CA ARG A 55 5.13 -1.80 -7.84
C ARG A 55 4.16 -2.61 -8.70
N PHE A 56 3.33 -3.46 -8.10
CA PHE A 56 2.36 -4.28 -8.83
C PHE A 56 1.37 -3.40 -9.61
N PHE A 57 0.71 -2.45 -8.94
CA PHE A 57 -0.31 -1.62 -9.58
C PHE A 57 0.26 -0.66 -10.61
N LYS A 58 1.46 -0.12 -10.39
CA LYS A 58 2.14 0.73 -11.38
C LYS A 58 2.50 -0.05 -12.64
N LEU A 59 3.04 -1.26 -12.51
CA LEU A 59 3.41 -2.11 -13.65
C LEU A 59 2.19 -2.62 -14.41
N ASN A 60 1.09 -2.89 -13.71
CA ASN A 60 -0.13 -3.43 -14.28
C ASN A 60 -1.22 -2.37 -14.52
N PHE A 61 -0.91 -1.08 -14.42
CA PHE A 61 -1.91 0.00 -14.41
C PHE A 61 -2.82 -0.02 -15.64
N GLU A 62 -2.21 -0.04 -16.83
CA GLU A 62 -2.91 -0.09 -18.11
C GLU A 62 -3.59 -1.44 -18.32
N PHE A 63 -2.95 -2.53 -17.88
CA PHE A 63 -3.49 -3.89 -18.00
C PHE A 63 -4.75 -4.09 -17.16
N LEU A 64 -4.80 -3.51 -15.97
CA LEU A 64 -5.96 -3.51 -15.08
C LEU A 64 -7.01 -2.48 -15.49
N GLY A 65 -6.67 -1.54 -16.36
CA GLY A 65 -7.53 -0.43 -16.75
C GLY A 65 -7.86 0.50 -15.59
N LEU A 66 -6.89 0.77 -14.71
CA LEU A 66 -7.09 1.64 -13.55
C LEU A 66 -7.32 3.09 -13.97
N LYS A 67 -8.18 3.79 -13.23
CA LYS A 67 -8.40 5.23 -13.43
C LYS A 67 -7.34 6.06 -12.72
N LYS A 68 -7.01 5.68 -11.49
CA LYS A 68 -6.01 6.35 -10.64
C LYS A 68 -5.49 5.36 -9.59
N LEU A 69 -4.21 5.45 -9.27
CA LEU A 69 -3.57 4.79 -8.14
C LEU A 69 -3.11 5.86 -7.16
N ILE A 70 -3.51 5.73 -5.91
CA ILE A 70 -3.10 6.61 -4.81
C ILE A 70 -2.33 5.73 -3.81
N THR A 71 -1.17 6.18 -3.36
CA THR A 71 -0.45 5.53 -2.27
C THR A 71 0.01 6.55 -1.25
N THR A 72 -0.06 6.20 0.03
CA THR A 72 0.48 6.99 1.14
C THR A 72 1.53 6.20 1.87
N CYS A 73 2.55 6.91 2.36
CA CYS A 73 3.62 6.39 3.20
C CYS A 73 3.36 6.81 4.64
N TYR A 74 3.34 5.87 5.58
CA TYR A 74 3.50 6.24 6.98
C TYR A 74 4.95 6.61 7.26
N LYS A 75 5.20 7.67 8.02
CA LYS A 75 6.54 8.05 8.46
C LYS A 75 7.04 7.02 9.47
N SER A 76 8.01 6.20 9.08
CA SER A 76 8.70 5.32 10.03
C SER A 76 9.53 6.17 11.00
N GLN A 77 9.18 6.13 12.29
CA GLN A 77 9.96 6.77 13.37
C GLN A 77 11.27 6.04 13.69
N GLN A 78 11.67 5.00 12.94
CA GLN A 78 12.98 4.39 13.15
C GLN A 78 14.04 5.33 12.60
N MET A 79 14.63 6.14 13.49
CA MET A 79 15.94 6.74 13.31
C MET A 79 16.93 5.64 12.91
N ASP A 80 17.13 5.42 11.63
CA ASP A 80 18.30 4.70 11.17
C ASP A 80 19.46 5.70 11.20
N MET A 81 20.29 5.57 12.24
CA MET A 81 21.48 6.40 12.51
C MET A 81 22.54 6.39 11.38
N PHE A 82 22.22 5.81 10.22
CA PHE A 82 23.15 5.50 9.13
C PHE A 82 22.63 5.82 7.71
N SER A 83 21.41 6.32 7.51
CA SER A 83 20.92 6.73 6.18
C SER A 83 20.88 8.25 6.03
N GLN A 84 21.80 8.79 5.23
CA GLN A 84 21.89 10.22 4.86
C GLN A 84 20.80 10.67 3.87
N HIS A 85 19.54 10.27 4.08
CA HIS A 85 18.42 10.88 3.39
C HIS A 85 17.26 11.07 4.37
N ASP A 86 17.18 12.31 4.89
CA ASP A 86 16.08 12.82 5.67
C ASP A 86 14.78 12.71 4.87
N ILE A 87 13.94 11.72 5.19
CA ILE A 87 12.52 11.80 4.87
C ILE A 87 11.78 11.90 6.20
N ASP A 88 11.89 13.07 6.81
CA ASP A 88 11.18 13.44 8.03
C ASP A 88 9.69 13.75 7.75
N THR A 89 9.22 13.52 6.52
CA THR A 89 7.89 13.92 6.05
C THR A 89 7.21 12.76 5.34
N ALA A 90 6.00 12.42 5.76
CA ALA A 90 5.20 11.41 5.08
C ALA A 90 4.89 11.86 3.64
N ILE A 91 4.93 10.92 2.69
CA ILE A 91 4.73 11.20 1.27
C ILE A 91 3.52 10.46 0.73
N GLY A 92 2.85 11.09 -0.24
CA GLY A 92 1.82 10.47 -1.07
C GLY A 92 2.23 10.48 -2.54
N ILE A 93 1.80 9.47 -3.28
CA ILE A 93 2.00 9.37 -4.73
C ILE A 93 0.64 9.15 -5.38
N GLU A 94 0.30 10.01 -6.34
CA GLU A 94 -0.79 9.78 -7.27
C GLU A 94 -0.23 9.40 -8.65
N TYR A 95 -0.79 8.34 -9.25
CA TYR A 95 -0.44 7.89 -10.57
C TYR A 95 -1.70 7.72 -11.43
N THR A 96 -1.76 8.42 -12.56
CA THR A 96 -2.92 8.41 -13.47
C THR A 96 -2.60 7.80 -14.85
N GLY A 97 -1.59 6.94 -14.93
CA GLY A 97 -1.22 6.26 -16.18
C GLY A 97 -0.61 7.14 -17.26
N LYS A 98 -0.48 6.57 -18.47
CA LYS A 98 -0.04 7.29 -19.67
C LYS A 98 -1.26 7.48 -20.56
N GLN A 99 -1.73 8.73 -20.69
CA GLN A 99 -2.80 9.05 -21.63
C GLN A 99 -2.39 8.64 -23.05
N ALA A 100 -3.13 7.70 -23.67
CA ALA A 100 -2.93 7.32 -25.06
C ALA A 100 -3.41 8.44 -26.00
N SER A 101 -2.67 9.55 -26.10
CA SER A 101 -2.87 10.46 -27.23
C SER A 101 -2.34 9.77 -28.49
N LYS A 102 -3.15 9.73 -29.55
CA LYS A 102 -2.86 9.16 -30.87
C LYS A 102 -1.69 9.83 -31.64
N GLN A 103 -0.80 10.54 -30.95
CA GLN A 103 0.39 11.15 -31.54
C GLN A 103 1.62 10.62 -30.82
N ALA A 104 2.42 9.88 -31.59
CA ALA A 104 3.67 9.27 -31.18
C ALA A 104 4.72 10.36 -30.86
N SER A 105 4.72 10.86 -29.63
CA SER A 105 5.86 11.60 -29.06
C SER A 105 5.77 11.69 -27.53
N LYS A 106 6.59 10.90 -26.82
CA LYS A 106 6.93 11.05 -25.39
C LYS A 106 5.76 11.45 -24.45
N GLN A 107 4.86 10.53 -24.14
CA GLN A 107 3.92 10.75 -23.04
C GLN A 107 4.60 10.46 -21.70
N ALA A 108 4.90 11.52 -20.94
CA ALA A 108 5.31 11.39 -19.54
C ALA A 108 4.13 10.81 -18.74
N SER A 109 4.36 9.70 -18.05
CA SER A 109 3.45 9.25 -17.00
C SER A 109 3.34 10.37 -15.96
N LYS A 110 2.12 10.78 -15.62
CA LYS A 110 1.90 11.82 -14.61
C LYS A 110 1.90 11.16 -13.23
N GLU A 111 3.12 10.94 -12.73
CA GLU A 111 3.36 10.63 -11.33
C GLU A 111 3.44 11.95 -10.57
N HIS A 112 2.55 12.14 -9.61
CA HIS A 112 2.53 13.32 -8.76
C HIS A 112 2.88 12.92 -7.33
N ILE A 113 4.08 13.29 -6.90
CA ILE A 113 4.53 13.10 -5.52
C ILE A 113 4.15 14.37 -4.74
N PHE A 114 3.51 14.18 -3.60
CA PHE A 114 3.13 15.25 -2.69
C PHE A 114 3.51 14.91 -1.25
N TYR A 115 3.74 15.94 -0.45
CA TYR A 115 4.08 15.79 0.96
C TYR A 115 2.80 15.91 1.80
N LEU A 116 2.66 14.97 2.74
CA LEU A 116 1.61 14.99 3.74
C LEU A 116 2.00 15.95 4.87
N LYS A 117 1.00 16.57 5.49
CA LYS A 117 1.20 17.50 6.61
C LYS A 117 1.45 16.76 7.93
N GLY A 118 0.88 15.57 8.05
CA GLY A 118 1.03 14.68 9.19
C GLY A 118 2.03 13.55 8.94
N ASP A 119 1.87 12.48 9.72
CA ASP A 119 2.73 11.29 9.70
C ASP A 119 2.25 10.22 8.72
N GLY A 120 1.15 10.44 8.00
CA GLY A 120 0.57 9.46 7.10
C GLY A 120 -0.26 8.37 7.80
N ASP A 121 -0.65 8.56 9.07
CA ASP A 121 -1.62 7.67 9.72
C ASP A 121 -2.92 7.68 8.92
N PHE A 122 -3.49 6.49 8.68
CA PHE A 122 -4.76 6.33 7.97
C PHE A 122 -5.93 7.08 8.65
N ARG A 123 -5.82 7.38 9.94
CA ARG A 123 -6.80 8.15 10.73
C ARG A 123 -6.70 9.65 10.48
N SER A 124 -5.59 10.12 9.93
CA SER A 124 -5.38 11.54 9.67
C SER A 124 -6.41 12.06 8.66
N ALA A 125 -6.83 13.32 8.84
CA ALA A 125 -7.83 13.93 7.96
C ALA A 125 -7.39 13.92 6.49
N GLU A 126 -6.11 14.13 6.21
CA GLU A 126 -5.57 14.08 4.85
C GLU A 126 -5.61 12.66 4.24
N CYS A 127 -5.30 11.61 5.02
CA CYS A 127 -5.41 10.24 4.53
C CYS A 127 -6.87 9.82 4.34
N ILE A 128 -7.79 10.34 5.16
CA ILE A 128 -9.23 10.15 4.98
C ILE A 128 -9.72 10.84 3.69
N GLU A 129 -9.25 12.04 3.37
CA GLU A 129 -9.60 12.70 2.11
C GLU A 129 -9.08 11.94 0.89
N LEU A 130 -7.91 11.29 1.00
CA LEU A 130 -7.41 10.37 -0.04
C LEU A 130 -8.24 9.09 -0.11
N LEU A 131 -8.61 8.50 1.04
CA LEU A 131 -9.48 7.33 1.12
C LEU A 131 -10.84 7.60 0.46
N LYS A 132 -11.43 8.77 0.68
CA LYS A 132 -12.72 9.17 0.09
C LYS A 132 -12.69 9.14 -1.44
N GLN A 133 -11.56 9.49 -2.06
CA GLN A 133 -11.38 9.45 -3.52
C GLN A 133 -11.27 8.02 -4.08
N ALA A 134 -10.95 7.04 -3.23
CA ALA A 134 -10.73 5.66 -3.64
C ALA A 134 -12.05 4.89 -3.77
N ASP A 135 -12.10 3.97 -4.73
CA ASP A 135 -13.15 2.97 -4.87
C ASP A 135 -12.78 1.68 -4.14
N ILE A 136 -11.50 1.29 -4.25
CA ILE A 136 -10.96 0.04 -3.73
C ILE A 136 -9.70 0.31 -2.90
N VAL A 137 -9.62 -0.27 -1.71
CA VAL A 137 -8.40 -0.26 -0.89
C VAL A 137 -7.70 -1.60 -0.98
N VAL A 138 -6.41 -1.61 -1.28
CA VAL A 138 -5.60 -2.84 -1.32
C VAL A 138 -4.36 -2.66 -0.47
N THR A 139 -4.23 -3.45 0.60
CA THR A 139 -3.13 -3.29 1.56
C THR A 139 -2.87 -4.56 2.39
N ASN A 140 -1.86 -4.49 3.26
CA ASN A 140 -1.57 -5.40 4.36
C ASN A 140 -1.28 -4.56 5.63
N PRO A 141 -2.31 -4.15 6.39
CA PRO A 141 -2.11 -3.31 7.56
C PRO A 141 -1.50 -4.12 8.72
N PRO A 142 -0.76 -3.49 9.64
CA PRO A 142 -0.26 -4.16 10.82
C PRO A 142 -1.41 -4.71 11.66
N PHE A 143 -1.23 -5.91 12.22
CA PHE A 143 -2.29 -6.63 12.93
C PHE A 143 -2.92 -5.82 14.08
N SER A 144 -2.11 -5.00 14.79
CA SER A 144 -2.59 -4.13 15.87
C SER A 144 -3.63 -3.11 15.43
N LEU A 145 -3.58 -2.68 14.16
CA LEU A 145 -4.46 -1.64 13.61
C LEU A 145 -5.53 -2.24 12.67
N PHE A 146 -5.47 -3.53 12.37
CA PHE A 146 -6.33 -4.20 11.38
C PHE A 146 -7.82 -3.95 11.63
N ARG A 147 -8.31 -4.17 12.85
CA ARG A 147 -9.74 -4.05 13.17
C ARG A 147 -10.25 -2.63 12.99
N GLU A 148 -9.49 -1.68 13.50
CA GLU A 148 -9.83 -0.25 13.39
C GLU A 148 -9.78 0.22 11.94
N TYR A 149 -8.80 -0.27 11.18
CA TYR A 149 -8.69 0.03 9.76
C TYR A 149 -9.88 -0.54 8.98
N VAL A 150 -10.25 -1.81 9.19
CA VAL A 150 -11.42 -2.42 8.55
C VAL A 150 -12.71 -1.67 8.92
N ALA A 151 -12.89 -1.29 10.19
CA ALA A 151 -14.05 -0.51 10.62
C ALA A 151 -14.15 0.82 9.86
N GLN A 152 -13.03 1.52 9.67
CA GLN A 152 -12.97 2.73 8.87
C GLN A 152 -13.32 2.45 7.39
N LEU A 153 -12.79 1.38 6.78
CA LEU A 153 -13.12 1.05 5.40
C LEU A 153 -14.62 0.78 5.20
N ILE A 154 -15.27 0.14 6.18
CA ILE A 154 -16.72 -0.09 6.19
C ILE A 154 -17.47 1.25 6.37
N GLU A 155 -17.05 2.09 7.31
CA GLU A 155 -17.65 3.41 7.57
C GLU A 155 -17.69 4.29 6.30
N TYR A 156 -16.63 4.23 5.48
CA TYR A 156 -16.52 4.98 4.24
C TYR A 156 -17.02 4.23 2.99
N ASP A 157 -17.72 3.09 3.16
CA ASP A 157 -18.26 2.22 2.09
C ASP A 157 -17.23 1.87 1.01
N LYS A 158 -16.02 1.49 1.44
CA LYS A 158 -14.93 1.13 0.53
C LYS A 158 -14.96 -0.36 0.26
N LYS A 159 -14.76 -0.74 -1.00
CA LYS A 159 -14.38 -2.12 -1.31
C LYS A 159 -12.92 -2.29 -0.92
N PHE A 160 -12.55 -3.45 -0.39
CA PHE A 160 -11.16 -3.67 0.01
C PHE A 160 -10.71 -5.10 -0.20
N LEU A 161 -9.41 -5.24 -0.42
CA LEU A 161 -8.68 -6.49 -0.37
C LEU A 161 -7.53 -6.33 0.62
N ILE A 162 -7.59 -7.08 1.72
CA ILE A 162 -6.51 -7.10 2.70
C ILE A 162 -5.77 -8.42 2.56
N LEU A 163 -4.49 -8.34 2.23
CA LEU A 163 -3.59 -9.47 2.08
C LEU A 163 -2.83 -9.68 3.38
N GLY A 164 -3.17 -10.73 4.12
CA GLY A 164 -2.49 -11.10 5.36
C GLY A 164 -2.20 -12.60 5.42
N ASN A 165 -1.26 -13.00 6.28
CA ASN A 165 -1.00 -14.40 6.57
C ASN A 165 -2.24 -15.05 7.21
N LYS A 166 -2.49 -16.35 6.97
CA LYS A 166 -3.62 -17.14 7.53
C LYS A 166 -3.84 -16.96 9.04
N ASN A 167 -2.81 -16.58 9.80
CA ASN A 167 -2.90 -16.23 11.21
C ASN A 167 -3.79 -15.00 11.52
N ALA A 168 -4.15 -14.19 10.51
CA ALA A 168 -5.08 -13.07 10.67
C ALA A 168 -6.55 -13.52 10.76
N ILE A 169 -6.88 -14.74 10.29
CA ILE A 169 -8.24 -15.29 10.20
C ILE A 169 -8.72 -15.88 11.54
N THR A 170 -7.83 -16.10 12.51
CA THR A 170 -8.15 -16.80 13.77
C THR A 170 -8.91 -15.96 14.81
N TYR A 171 -9.27 -14.71 14.51
CA TYR A 171 -9.96 -13.84 15.47
C TYR A 171 -11.46 -13.69 15.13
N LYS A 172 -12.26 -14.41 15.92
CA LYS A 172 -13.72 -14.68 15.94
C LYS A 172 -14.76 -13.64 15.51
N GLU A 173 -14.42 -12.43 15.08
CA GLU A 173 -15.42 -11.36 14.80
C GLU A 173 -15.17 -10.64 13.49
N ILE A 174 -15.05 -11.41 12.41
CA ILE A 174 -15.09 -10.90 11.04
C ILE A 174 -16.11 -11.77 10.31
N TRP A 175 -17.36 -11.31 10.27
CA TRP A 175 -18.49 -11.90 9.55
C TRP A 175 -19.20 -10.81 8.77
#